data_AF-A0A388KQ78-F1
#
_entry.id   AF-A0A388KQ78-F1
#
_cell.length_a   1.000
_cell.length_b   1.000
_cell.length_c   1.000
_cell.angle_alpha   90.00
_cell.angle_beta   90.00
_cell.angle_gamma   90.00
#
_symmetry.space_group_name_H-M   'P 1'
#
loop_
_entity.id
_entity.type
_entity.pdbx_description
1 polymer ?
#
loop_
_entity_poly.entity_id
_entity_poly.type
_entity_poly.pdbx_seq_one_letter_code
_entity_poly.pdbx_strand_id
1 'polypeptide(L)'
;MLEFFLMQKWTPEYFAEHFMKEGLSEIVEYNRKKVFDVMLKELHTSLSEIMSEGGPVNLGETIELVKQRRKEGELPDVDIVKTIWEAMMDAVQWSGKNQQQNINNALWQVKRWDKLL
;
A
#
# COMPACT_ATOMS: atom_id res chain seq x y z
N MET A 1 -9.34 15.70 4.56
CA MET A 1 -10.63 15.72 5.30
C MET A 1 -10.47 16.16 6.75
N LEU A 2 -9.46 15.69 7.49
CA LEU A 2 -9.16 16.23 8.82
C LEU A 2 -8.81 17.74 8.80
N GLU A 3 -8.31 18.23 7.67
CA GLU A 3 -7.97 19.64 7.39
C GLU A 3 -9.13 20.65 7.57
N PHE A 4 -10.37 20.20 7.66
CA PHE A 4 -11.51 21.07 8.00
C PHE A 4 -11.52 21.46 9.50
N PHE A 5 -10.73 20.79 10.34
CA PHE A 5 -10.59 21.06 11.76
C PHE A 5 -9.27 21.76 12.09
N LEU A 6 -9.18 22.36 13.28
CA LEU A 6 -7.89 22.83 13.83
C LEU A 6 -6.94 21.64 14.01
N MET A 7 -5.63 21.82 13.77
CA MET A 7 -4.63 20.75 13.84
C MET A 7 -4.69 19.90 15.12
N GLN A 8 -4.96 20.53 16.26
CA GLN A 8 -5.11 19.85 17.56
C GLN A 8 -6.26 18.83 17.63
N LYS A 9 -7.12 18.78 16.60
CA LYS A 9 -8.31 17.93 16.50
C LYS A 9 -8.24 16.95 15.32
N TRP A 10 -7.07 16.80 14.69
CA TRP A 10 -6.86 15.88 13.57
C TRP A 10 -6.70 14.43 14.05
N THR A 11 -7.72 13.89 14.71
CA THR A 11 -7.75 12.46 15.06
C THR A 11 -8.95 11.77 14.41
N PRO A 12 -8.82 10.48 14.04
CA PRO A 12 -9.95 9.71 13.53
C PRO A 12 -11.14 9.70 14.49
N GLU A 13 -10.89 9.68 15.80
CA GLU A 13 -11.91 9.65 16.85
C GLU A 13 -12.70 10.95 16.88
N TYR A 14 -12.01 12.10 16.84
CA TYR A 14 -12.66 13.40 16.81
C TYR A 14 -13.48 13.59 15.53
N PHE A 15 -12.94 13.17 14.38
CA PHE A 15 -13.68 13.19 13.11
C PHE A 15 -14.95 12.35 13.20
N ALA A 16 -14.84 11.12 13.69
CA ALA A 16 -15.98 10.21 13.85
C ALA A 16 -17.01 10.80 14.81
N GLU A 17 -16.60 11.28 15.98
CA GLU A 17 -17.51 11.86 16.97
C GLU A 17 -18.25 13.08 16.43
N HIS A 18 -17.55 13.99 15.74
CA HIS A 18 -18.13 15.21 15.20
C HIS A 18 -19.23 14.91 14.18
N PHE A 19 -18.96 14.06 13.19
CA PHE A 19 -19.92 13.76 12.14
C PHE A 19 -21.02 12.79 12.59
N MET A 20 -20.73 11.85 13.51
CA MET A 20 -21.75 10.96 14.07
C MET A 20 -22.80 11.73 14.89
N LYS A 21 -22.41 12.75 15.66
CA LYS A 21 -23.33 13.61 16.42
C LYS A 21 -24.34 14.33 15.51
N GLU A 22 -23.92 14.69 14.31
CA GLU A 22 -24.76 15.35 13.31
C GLU A 22 -25.53 14.34 12.42
N GLY A 23 -25.46 13.03 12.71
CA GLY A 23 -26.13 11.98 11.94
C GLY A 23 -25.47 11.66 10.60
N LEU A 24 -24.25 12.14 10.35
CA LEU A 24 -23.50 12.00 9.10
C LEU A 24 -22.56 10.78 9.12
N SER A 25 -23.11 9.60 9.45
CA SER A 25 -22.34 8.35 9.56
C SER A 25 -21.68 7.91 8.25
N GLU A 26 -22.31 8.21 7.10
CA GLU A 26 -21.77 7.91 5.76
C GLU A 26 -20.45 8.64 5.49
N ILE A 27 -20.29 9.87 6.00
CA ILE A 27 -19.06 10.66 5.86
C ILE A 27 -17.92 10.01 6.67
N VAL A 28 -18.24 9.50 7.86
CA VAL A 28 -17.27 8.79 8.70
C VAL A 28 -16.81 7.51 8.03
N GLU A 29 -17.74 6.74 7.48
CA GLU A 29 -17.40 5.51 6.75
C GLU A 29 -16.58 5.80 5.48
N TYR A 30 -16.98 6.81 4.72
CA TYR A 30 -16.22 7.24 3.55
C TYR A 30 -14.80 7.68 3.93
N ASN A 31 -14.63 8.43 5.02
CA ASN A 31 -13.30 8.85 5.48
C ASN A 31 -12.44 7.65 5.91
N ARG A 32 -13.00 6.68 6.65
CA ARG A 32 -12.30 5.44 7.01
C ARG A 32 -11.81 4.71 5.76
N LYS A 33 -12.71 4.47 4.80
CA LYS A 33 -12.35 3.84 3.52
C LYS A 33 -11.30 4.65 2.77
N LYS A 34 -11.42 5.98 2.74
CA LYS A 34 -10.47 6.83 2.03
C LYS A 34 -9.07 6.79 2.65
N VAL A 35 -8.97 6.80 3.97
CA VAL A 35 -7.69 6.66 4.69
C VAL A 35 -7.09 5.30 4.41
N PHE A 36 -7.88 4.23 4.46
CA PHE A 36 -7.46 2.88 4.10
C PHE A 36 -6.90 2.80 2.66
N ASP A 37 -7.65 3.31 1.68
CA ASP A 37 -7.25 3.34 0.27
C ASP A 37 -5.93 4.13 0.07
N VAL A 38 -5.75 5.23 0.81
CA VAL A 38 -4.51 6.03 0.76
C VAL A 38 -3.34 5.26 1.33
N MET A 39 -3.49 4.58 2.47
CA MET A 39 -2.42 3.79 3.09
C MET A 39 -1.97 2.63 2.19
N LEU A 40 -2.91 1.92 1.55
CA LEU A 40 -2.58 0.88 0.56
C LEU A 40 -1.85 1.48 -0.65
N LYS A 41 -2.31 2.63 -1.15
CA LYS A 41 -1.66 3.31 -2.27
C LYS A 41 -0.24 3.75 -1.93
N GLU A 42 -0.02 4.29 -0.73
CA GLU A 42 1.31 4.69 -0.27
C GLU A 42 2.24 3.48 -0.09
N LEU A 43 1.73 2.35 0.39
CA LEU A 43 2.48 1.10 0.44
C LEU A 43 2.86 0.63 -0.98
N HIS A 44 1.90 0.61 -1.91
CA HIS A 44 2.13 0.25 -3.31
C HIS A 44 3.20 1.14 -3.96
N THR A 45 3.11 2.47 -3.79
CA THR A 45 4.09 3.42 -4.34
C THR A 45 5.49 3.14 -3.80
N SER A 46 5.63 3.01 -2.47
CA SER A 46 6.95 2.75 -1.86
C SER A 46 7.55 1.41 -2.34
N LEU A 47 6.73 0.35 -2.44
CA LEU A 47 7.19 -0.94 -2.96
C LEU A 47 7.55 -0.86 -4.44
N SER A 48 6.75 -0.17 -5.26
CA SER A 48 7.01 0.00 -6.69
C SER A 48 8.31 0.74 -6.95
N GLU A 49 8.62 1.77 -6.17
CA GLU A 49 9.91 2.49 -6.23
C GLU A 49 11.08 1.53 -5.91
N ILE A 50 11.01 0.85 -4.77
CA ILE A 50 12.02 -0.13 -4.32
C ILE A 50 12.23 -1.25 -5.35
N MET A 51 11.15 -1.72 -5.97
CA MET A 51 11.16 -2.86 -6.89
C MET A 51 11.57 -2.47 -8.32
N SER A 52 11.41 -1.20 -8.69
CA SER A 52 11.83 -0.65 -9.99
C SER A 52 13.29 -0.24 -10.02
N GLU A 53 13.87 0.10 -8.86
CA GLU A 53 15.28 0.39 -8.73
C GLU A 53 16.10 -0.90 -8.95
N GLY A 54 16.79 -0.98 -10.10
CA GLY A 54 17.67 -2.09 -10.48
C GLY A 54 18.92 -2.27 -9.58
N GLY A 55 18.94 -1.66 -8.39
CA GLY A 55 20.01 -1.74 -7.39
C GLY A 55 19.99 -3.03 -6.57
N PRO A 56 20.81 -3.12 -5.51
CA PRO A 56 20.80 -4.27 -4.60
C PRO A 56 19.47 -4.37 -3.84
N VAL A 57 18.94 -5.58 -3.71
CA VAL A 57 17.74 -5.83 -2.90
C VAL A 57 18.07 -5.63 -1.43
N ASN A 58 17.42 -4.67 -0.77
CA ASN A 58 17.44 -4.60 0.68
C ASN A 58 16.17 -5.24 1.27
N LEU A 59 16.17 -6.57 1.30
CA LEU A 59 15.01 -7.35 1.70
C LEU A 59 14.64 -7.12 3.17
N GLY A 60 15.64 -6.95 4.04
CA GLY A 60 15.43 -6.68 5.46
C GLY A 60 14.72 -5.35 5.70
N GLU A 61 15.22 -4.26 5.08
CA GLU A 61 14.57 -2.94 5.18
C GLU A 61 13.17 -2.95 4.58
N THR A 62 12.99 -3.65 3.46
CA THR A 62 11.67 -3.75 2.81
C THR A 62 10.67 -4.51 3.68
N ILE A 63 11.10 -5.60 4.34
CA ILE A 63 10.26 -6.35 5.29
C ILE A 63 9.85 -5.46 6.47
N GLU A 64 10.79 -4.69 7.03
CA GLU A 64 10.47 -3.79 8.16
C GLU A 64 9.54 -2.65 7.73
N LEU A 65 9.70 -2.09 6.52
CA LEU A 65 8.76 -1.14 5.94
C LEU A 65 7.33 -1.71 5.87
N VAL A 66 7.17 -2.93 5.34
CA VAL A 66 5.86 -3.59 5.24
C VAL A 66 5.26 -3.81 6.62
N LYS A 67 6.04 -4.30 7.59
CA LYS A 67 5.58 -4.50 8.98
C LYS A 67 5.15 -3.19 9.63
N GLN A 68 5.88 -2.11 9.41
CA GLN A 68 5.56 -0.79 9.94
C GLN A 68 4.23 -0.30 9.35
N ARG A 69 4.07 -0.31 8.02
CA ARG A 69 2.83 0.13 7.36
C ARG A 69 1.62 -0.72 7.74
N ARG A 70 1.80 -2.03 7.89
CA ARG A 70 0.77 -2.94 8.45
C ARG A 70 0.28 -2.47 9.80
N LYS A 71 1.20 -2.12 10.71
CA LYS A 71 0.89 -1.73 12.08
C LYS A 71 0.25 -0.33 12.13
N GLU A 72 0.75 0.62 11.34
CA GLU A 72 0.25 1.99 11.31
C GLU A 72 -1.16 2.08 10.74
N GLY A 73 -1.47 1.28 9.70
CA GLY A 73 -2.77 1.32 9.03
C GLY A 73 -3.75 0.22 9.41
N GLU A 74 -3.38 -0.66 10.34
CA GLU A 74 -4.13 -1.88 10.67
C GLU A 74 -4.55 -2.67 9.41
N LEU A 75 -3.67 -2.68 8.41
CA LEU A 75 -3.97 -3.23 7.09
C LEU A 75 -4.12 -4.76 7.18
N PRO A 76 -5.19 -5.35 6.62
CA PRO A 76 -5.32 -6.80 6.55
C PRO A 76 -4.20 -7.46 5.75
N ASP A 77 -3.77 -8.64 6.19
CA ASP A 77 -2.70 -9.38 5.52
C ASP A 77 -3.01 -9.67 4.05
N VAL A 78 -4.29 -9.91 3.73
CA VAL A 78 -4.74 -10.14 2.34
C VAL A 78 -4.51 -8.93 1.44
N ASP A 79 -4.75 -7.72 1.94
CA ASP A 79 -4.56 -6.50 1.17
C ASP A 79 -3.07 -6.20 1.01
N ILE A 80 -2.27 -6.45 2.05
CA ILE A 80 -0.81 -6.33 1.99
C ILE A 80 -0.22 -7.27 0.94
N VAL A 81 -0.57 -8.56 0.99
CA VAL A 81 -0.08 -9.56 0.03
C VAL A 81 -0.48 -9.18 -1.39
N LYS A 82 -1.71 -8.73 -1.59
CA LYS A 82 -2.18 -8.25 -2.89
C LYS A 82 -1.37 -7.05 -3.38
N THR A 83 -1.16 -6.05 -2.52
CA THR A 83 -0.36 -4.86 -2.86
C THR A 83 1.10 -5.20 -3.19
N ILE A 84 1.71 -6.12 -2.44
CA ILE A 84 3.06 -6.61 -2.73
C ILE A 84 3.10 -7.26 -4.11
N TRP A 85 2.13 -8.15 -4.41
CA TRP A 85 2.04 -8.80 -5.71
C TRP A 85 1.85 -7.81 -6.85
N GLU A 86 0.96 -6.83 -6.70
CA GLU A 86 0.73 -5.77 -7.69
C GLU A 86 2.01 -5.00 -7.97
N ALA A 87 2.73 -4.54 -6.93
CA ALA A 87 4.01 -3.85 -7.09
C ALA A 87 5.07 -4.71 -7.79
N MET A 88 5.14 -6.02 -7.49
CA MET A 88 6.02 -6.94 -8.20
C MET A 88 5.68 -7.01 -9.69
N MET A 89 4.39 -7.15 -10.03
CA MET A 89 3.95 -7.28 -11.42
C MET A 89 4.11 -5.98 -12.21
N ASP A 90 3.93 -4.83 -11.57
CA ASP A 90 4.11 -3.52 -12.19
C ASP A 90 5.57 -3.26 -12.59
N ALA A 91 6.53 -3.81 -11.85
CA ALA A 91 7.94 -3.74 -12.18
C ALA A 91 8.34 -4.63 -13.39
N VAL A 92 7.46 -5.52 -13.85
CA VAL A 92 7.72 -6.40 -15.00
C VAL A 92 7.40 -5.67 -16.31
N GLN A 93 8.35 -5.67 -17.25
CA GLN A 93 8.10 -5.15 -18.59
C GLN A 93 7.25 -6.12 -19.44
N TRP A 94 5.93 -5.92 -19.45
CA TRP A 94 4.98 -6.75 -20.20
C TRP A 94 4.89 -6.46 -21.70
N SER A 95 5.41 -5.31 -22.16
CA SER A 95 5.25 -4.83 -23.55
C SER A 95 6.18 -5.49 -24.56
N GLY A 96 7.02 -6.45 -24.14
CA GLY A 96 7.89 -7.20 -25.05
C GLY A 96 7.08 -8.02 -26.06
N LYS A 97 7.45 -7.95 -27.35
CA LYS A 97 6.88 -8.82 -28.41
C LYS A 97 7.13 -10.31 -28.17
N ASN A 98 8.05 -10.65 -27.25
CA ASN A 98 8.43 -12.00 -26.90
C ASN A 98 7.79 -12.43 -25.58
N GLN A 99 6.75 -13.27 -25.67
CA GLN A 99 6.03 -13.78 -24.49
C GLN A 99 6.93 -14.54 -23.51
N GLN A 100 7.91 -15.31 -24.01
CA GLN A 100 8.83 -16.06 -23.15
C GLN A 100 9.70 -15.13 -22.32
N GLN A 101 10.11 -14.00 -22.89
CA GLN A 101 10.89 -12.99 -22.16
C GLN A 101 10.06 -12.36 -21.04
N ASN A 102 8.79 -12.04 -21.29
CA ASN A 102 7.90 -11.49 -20.28
C ASN A 102 7.70 -12.47 -19.10
N ILE A 103 7.49 -13.76 -19.40
CA ILE A 103 7.39 -14.83 -18.38
C ILE A 103 8.68 -14.93 -17.57
N ASN A 104 9.85 -14.91 -18.22
CA ASN A 104 11.13 -15.00 -17.53
C ASN A 104 11.37 -13.78 -16.62
N ASN A 105 10.99 -12.58 -17.06
CA ASN A 105 11.08 -11.36 -16.26
C ASN A 105 10.17 -11.43 -15.03
N ALA A 106 8.92 -11.90 -15.19
CA ALA A 106 7.99 -12.10 -14.09
C ALA A 106 8.53 -13.13 -13.07
N LEU A 107 9.04 -14.26 -13.55
CA LEU A 107 9.65 -15.29 -12.70
C LEU A 107 10.87 -14.76 -11.93
N TRP A 108 11.71 -13.96 -12.59
CA TRP A 108 12.86 -13.34 -11.94
C TRP A 108 12.40 -12.39 -10.82
N GLN A 109 11.38 -11.59 -11.08
CA GLN A 109 10.85 -10.66 -10.09
C GLN A 109 10.25 -11.38 -8.89
N VAL A 110 9.45 -12.43 -9.10
CA VAL A 110 8.89 -13.22 -7.99
C VAL A 110 9.99 -13.88 -7.18
N LYS A 111 11.01 -14.47 -7.82
CA LYS A 111 12.14 -15.08 -7.11
C LYS A 111 12.96 -14.08 -6.30
N ARG A 112 13.07 -12.85 -6.79
CA ARG A 112 13.81 -11.77 -6.15
C ARG A 112 13.16 -11.29 -4.85
N TRP A 113 11.83 -11.38 -4.78
CA TRP A 113 11.02 -10.85 -3.68
C TRP A 113 10.21 -11.91 -2.93
N ASP A 114 10.52 -13.19 -3.12
CA ASP A 114 9.74 -14.34 -2.62
C ASP A 114 9.51 -14.30 -1.11
N LYS A 115 10.45 -13.73 -0.32
CA LYS A 115 10.32 -13.60 1.14
C LYS A 115 9.34 -12.53 1.62
N LEU A 116 8.79 -11.72 0.72
CA LEU A 116 7.72 -10.77 1.05
C LEU A 116 6.32 -11.42 1.00
N LEU A 117 6.21 -12.62 0.41
CA LEU A 117 4.98 -13.41 0.29
C LEU A 117 4.98 -14.56 1.31
#